data_AF-A0A955ZBT9-F1
#
_entry.id   AF-A0A955ZBT9-F1
#
_cell.length_a   1.000
_cell.length_b   1.000
_cell.length_c   1.000
_cell.angle_alpha   90.00
_cell.angle_beta   90.00
_cell.angle_gamma   90.00
#
_symmetry.space_group_name_H-M   'P 1'
#
loop_
_entity.id
_entity.type
_entity.pdbx_description
1 polymer ?
#
loop_
_entity_poly.entity_id
_entity_poly.type
_entity_poly.pdbx_seq_one_letter_code
_entity_poly.pdbx_strand_id
1 'polypeptide(L)'
;MKRAGARRLRCALGLALTLAAGLSCGAPPKPAAPEPPLTPLHLEPACSLAPSAKLEWLVDARPRAIAQTPELVPAIAMLVSEDRFRAHASAHGGVDLRQVQDLCVARYAESTLVVAHTPVDPRKIEEAFATRASNVEGRAVDVPNPPVLRMWGDVHGTREQIVVFGRDAVAMEQGRFGVLRASQAFALGKLKRAAPALRGRALAGVVERLGEAPLRVLAPGPFEGEAAKGLGGLLGASTA
;
A
#
# COMPACT_ATOMS: atom_id res chain seq x y z
N MET A 1 -65.14 71.32 8.74
CA MET A 1 -64.93 70.95 7.32
C MET A 1 -64.39 69.52 7.31
N LYS A 2 -65.23 68.53 6.96
CA LYS A 2 -65.26 67.81 5.66
C LYS A 2 -63.98 66.96 5.47
N ARG A 3 -63.97 65.63 5.32
CA ARG A 3 -64.98 64.58 5.10
C ARG A 3 -64.39 63.22 5.50
N ALA A 4 -65.15 62.42 6.23
CA ALA A 4 -65.05 60.97 6.18
C ALA A 4 -65.75 60.46 4.90
N GLY A 5 -65.19 59.46 4.23
CA GLY A 5 -65.77 58.83 3.05
C GLY A 5 -64.84 57.73 2.54
N ALA A 6 -65.12 56.47 2.86
CA ALA A 6 -65.90 55.58 2.02
C ALA A 6 -65.11 55.06 0.80
N ARG A 7 -64.66 53.80 0.88
CA ARG A 7 -64.90 52.75 -0.13
C ARG A 7 -64.22 51.44 0.29
N ARG A 8 -64.95 50.65 1.08
CA ARG A 8 -64.96 49.18 0.98
C ARG A 8 -65.52 48.81 -0.40
N LEU A 9 -65.26 47.57 -0.84
CA LEU A 9 -65.64 46.93 -2.12
C LEU A 9 -64.76 47.25 -3.34
N ARG A 10 -63.66 46.50 -3.47
CA ARG A 10 -63.27 45.83 -4.73
C ARG A 10 -62.75 44.45 -4.35
N CYS A 11 -63.63 43.44 -4.41
CA CYS A 11 -63.52 42.33 -5.38
C CYS A 11 -62.12 41.70 -5.32
N ALA A 12 -61.80 40.76 -4.43
CA ALA A 12 -62.42 39.43 -4.31
C ALA A 12 -62.64 38.77 -5.69
N LEU A 13 -61.61 38.72 -6.53
CA LEU A 13 -61.52 37.78 -7.66
C LEU A 13 -60.05 37.71 -8.11
N GLY A 14 -59.31 36.72 -7.62
CA GLY A 14 -57.91 36.52 -8.00
C GLY A 14 -57.21 35.41 -7.24
N LEU A 15 -57.96 34.40 -6.78
CA LEU A 15 -57.45 33.27 -6.00
C LEU A 15 -57.91 31.95 -6.62
N ALA A 16 -57.56 31.74 -7.88
CA ALA A 16 -57.80 30.47 -8.57
C ALA A 16 -56.91 30.38 -9.82
N LEU A 17 -55.59 30.19 -9.67
CA LEU A 17 -54.77 29.60 -10.74
C LEU A 17 -53.32 29.22 -10.32
N THR A 18 -53.10 28.56 -9.18
CA THR A 18 -51.75 28.04 -8.83
C THR A 18 -51.80 26.70 -8.07
N LEU A 19 -52.63 25.76 -8.52
CA LEU A 19 -52.66 24.38 -7.97
C LEU A 19 -52.73 23.31 -9.08
N ALA A 20 -51.87 23.44 -10.10
CA ALA A 20 -51.75 22.45 -11.18
C ALA A 20 -50.30 22.24 -11.64
N ALA A 21 -49.34 22.17 -10.71
CA ALA A 21 -47.94 21.85 -11.01
C ALA A 21 -47.45 20.60 -10.25
N GLY A 22 -48.33 19.63 -10.01
CA GLY A 22 -48.08 18.50 -9.11
C GLY A 22 -48.30 17.12 -9.73
N LEU A 23 -48.08 16.93 -11.03
CA LEU A 23 -48.09 15.61 -11.67
C LEU A 23 -47.02 15.55 -12.77
N SER A 24 -45.77 15.82 -12.41
CA SER A 24 -44.65 15.37 -13.25
C SER A 24 -44.44 13.89 -12.96
N CYS A 25 -44.81 13.04 -13.91
CA CYS A 25 -44.39 11.64 -13.94
C CYS A 25 -42.86 11.60 -14.02
N GLY A 26 -42.20 11.59 -12.86
CA GLY A 26 -40.79 11.27 -12.75
C GLY A 26 -40.59 9.86 -13.26
N ALA A 27 -39.84 9.70 -14.35
CA ALA A 27 -39.41 8.39 -14.82
C ALA A 27 -38.78 7.62 -13.64
N PRO A 28 -39.05 6.30 -13.52
CA PRO A 28 -38.45 5.51 -12.46
C PRO A 28 -36.93 5.69 -12.48
N PRO A 29 -36.27 5.80 -11.31
CA PRO A 29 -34.83 6.00 -11.24
C PRO A 29 -34.16 4.91 -12.06
N LYS A 30 -33.36 5.34 -13.05
CA LYS A 30 -32.62 4.44 -13.92
C LYS A 30 -31.81 3.49 -13.01
N PRO A 31 -31.92 2.16 -13.18
CA PRO A 31 -31.15 1.22 -12.38
C PRO A 31 -29.69 1.63 -12.40
N ALA A 32 -29.07 1.68 -11.21
CA ALA A 32 -27.65 1.98 -11.10
C ALA A 32 -26.88 1.04 -12.04
N ALA A 33 -25.99 1.60 -12.84
CA ALA A 33 -25.16 0.79 -13.74
C ALA A 33 -24.41 -0.25 -12.90
N PRO A 34 -24.29 -1.50 -13.37
CA PRO A 34 -23.55 -2.53 -12.65
C PRO A 34 -22.12 -2.04 -12.39
N GLU A 35 -21.63 -2.26 -11.17
CA GLU A 35 -20.28 -1.86 -10.80
C GLU A 35 -19.24 -2.48 -11.76
N PRO A 36 -18.22 -1.72 -12.18
CA PRO A 36 -17.16 -2.26 -13.02
C PRO A 36 -16.51 -3.49 -12.37
N PRO A 37 -16.16 -4.53 -13.15
CA PRO A 37 -15.53 -5.72 -12.60
C PRO A 37 -14.21 -5.37 -11.90
N LEU A 38 -13.92 -6.08 -10.82
CA LEU A 38 -12.67 -5.94 -10.07
C LEU A 38 -11.48 -6.25 -10.97
N THR A 39 -10.49 -5.36 -10.99
CA THR A 39 -9.19 -5.66 -11.61
C THR A 39 -8.42 -6.60 -10.69
N PRO A 40 -8.02 -7.81 -11.13
CA PRO A 40 -7.26 -8.71 -10.28
C PRO A 40 -5.92 -8.10 -9.84
N LEU A 41 -5.59 -8.27 -8.56
CA LEU A 41 -4.29 -7.88 -8.00
C LEU A 41 -3.50 -9.14 -7.60
N HIS A 42 -2.26 -9.23 -8.06
CA HIS A 42 -1.31 -10.29 -7.73
C HIS A 42 -0.38 -9.82 -6.62
N LEU A 43 -0.80 -9.96 -5.37
CA LEU A 43 -0.08 -9.39 -4.22
C LEU A 43 0.83 -10.41 -3.51
N GLU A 44 0.59 -11.70 -3.72
CA GLU A 44 1.28 -12.77 -3.01
C GLU A 44 2.35 -13.49 -3.84
N PRO A 45 3.49 -13.83 -3.22
CA PRO A 45 4.00 -13.28 -1.95
C PRO A 45 4.44 -11.81 -2.12
N ALA A 46 4.63 -11.03 -1.04
CA ALA A 46 5.09 -9.63 -1.14
C ALA A 46 6.33 -9.46 -2.03
N CYS A 47 7.30 -10.38 -1.93
CA CYS A 47 8.51 -10.32 -2.76
C CYS A 47 8.28 -10.64 -4.24
N SER A 48 7.08 -11.02 -4.65
CA SER A 48 6.68 -11.07 -6.06
C SER A 48 6.49 -9.67 -6.67
N LEU A 49 6.36 -8.64 -5.83
CA LEU A 49 6.25 -7.25 -6.26
C LEU A 49 7.62 -6.56 -6.41
N ALA A 50 8.69 -7.13 -5.87
CA ALA A 50 10.03 -6.58 -6.03
C ALA A 50 10.59 -6.93 -7.42
N PRO A 51 11.03 -5.96 -8.25
CA PRO A 51 11.70 -6.27 -9.51
C PRO A 51 13.06 -6.92 -9.27
N SER A 52 13.43 -7.90 -10.11
CA SER A 52 14.76 -8.52 -10.07
C SER A 52 15.87 -7.63 -10.64
N ALA A 53 15.51 -6.66 -11.47
CA ALA A 53 16.49 -5.81 -12.16
C ALA A 53 17.20 -4.88 -11.15
N LYS A 54 18.54 -4.89 -11.16
CA LYS A 54 19.41 -4.05 -10.32
C LYS A 54 19.20 -4.25 -8.80
N LEU A 55 18.66 -5.39 -8.39
CA LEU A 55 18.54 -5.74 -6.97
C LEU A 55 19.95 -5.88 -6.35
N GLU A 56 20.16 -5.26 -5.19
CA GLU A 56 21.42 -5.37 -4.42
C GLU A 56 21.31 -6.39 -3.29
N TRP A 57 20.19 -6.38 -2.58
CA TRP A 57 19.82 -7.41 -1.60
C TRP A 57 18.31 -7.39 -1.36
N LEU A 58 17.81 -8.48 -0.80
CA LEU A 58 16.41 -8.69 -0.49
C LEU A 58 16.26 -9.48 0.81
N VAL A 59 15.33 -9.04 1.65
CA VAL A 59 14.82 -9.78 2.81
C VAL A 59 13.40 -10.19 2.48
N ASP A 60 13.14 -11.49 2.56
CA ASP A 60 11.83 -12.10 2.47
C ASP A 60 11.49 -12.71 3.83
N ALA A 61 10.46 -12.20 4.47
CA ALA A 61 10.10 -12.58 5.83
C ALA A 61 8.61 -12.89 5.94
N ARG A 62 8.28 -13.76 6.89
CA ARG A 62 6.91 -14.05 7.34
C ARG A 62 6.79 -13.67 8.81
N PRO A 63 6.66 -12.36 9.13
CA PRO A 63 6.72 -11.89 10.52
C PRO A 63 5.76 -12.61 11.46
N ARG A 64 4.53 -12.88 11.01
CA ARG A 64 3.56 -13.65 11.79
C ARG A 64 4.05 -15.07 12.11
N ALA A 65 4.68 -15.77 11.16
CA ALA A 65 5.23 -17.10 11.39
C ALA A 65 6.42 -17.05 12.36
N ILE A 66 7.29 -16.04 12.23
CA ILE A 66 8.41 -15.82 13.16
C ILE A 66 7.89 -15.56 14.59
N ALA A 67 6.88 -14.71 14.73
CA ALA A 67 6.29 -14.37 16.03
C ALA A 67 5.54 -15.53 16.69
N GLN A 68 5.16 -16.55 15.92
CA GLN A 68 4.51 -17.77 16.40
C GLN A 68 5.50 -18.84 16.87
N THR A 69 6.81 -18.64 16.69
CA THR A 69 7.87 -19.54 17.18
C THR A 69 8.24 -19.18 18.62
N PRO A 70 7.82 -19.97 19.64
CA PRO A 70 7.99 -19.60 21.05
C PRO A 70 9.46 -19.37 21.45
N GLU A 71 10.38 -20.11 20.85
CA GLU A 71 11.82 -20.03 21.11
C GLU A 71 12.43 -18.68 20.66
N LEU A 72 11.81 -18.00 19.69
CA LEU A 72 12.29 -16.72 19.18
C LEU A 72 11.72 -15.52 19.95
N VAL A 73 10.62 -15.69 20.68
CA VAL A 73 9.94 -14.60 21.38
C VAL A 73 10.87 -13.81 22.32
N PRO A 74 11.70 -14.45 23.18
CA PRO A 74 12.61 -13.71 24.05
C PRO A 74 13.66 -12.92 23.26
N ALA A 75 14.22 -13.51 22.20
CA ALA A 75 15.24 -12.87 21.36
C ALA A 75 14.66 -11.66 20.60
N ILE A 76 13.44 -11.77 20.08
CA ILE A 76 12.74 -10.67 19.41
C ILE A 76 12.47 -9.54 20.40
N ALA A 77 12.00 -9.86 21.60
CA ALA A 77 11.71 -8.87 22.64
C ALA A 77 12.95 -8.10 23.10
N MET A 78 14.14 -8.71 23.04
CA MET A 78 15.42 -8.04 23.30
C MET A 78 15.79 -7.02 22.21
N LEU A 79 15.41 -7.26 20.96
CA LEU A 79 15.73 -6.38 19.82
C LEU A 79 14.69 -5.25 19.67
N VAL A 80 13.41 -5.59 19.81
CA VAL A 80 12.29 -4.69 19.61
C VAL A 80 11.27 -4.91 20.71
N SER A 81 11.12 -3.91 21.59
CA SER A 81 10.12 -3.95 22.65
C SER A 81 8.69 -3.86 22.10
N GLU A 82 7.73 -4.33 22.89
CA GLU A 82 6.30 -4.21 22.60
C GLU A 82 5.86 -2.76 22.33
N ASP A 83 6.43 -1.79 23.05
CA ASP A 83 6.16 -0.37 22.82
C ASP A 83 6.66 0.12 21.46
N ARG A 84 7.78 -0.42 20.95
CA ARG A 84 8.27 -0.08 19.61
C ARG A 84 7.37 -0.63 18.52
N PHE A 85 6.83 -1.84 18.69
CA PHE A 85 5.83 -2.37 17.75
C PHE A 85 4.56 -1.51 17.75
N ARG A 86 4.04 -1.15 18.93
CA ARG A 86 2.87 -0.27 19.05
C ARG A 86 3.12 1.11 18.44
N ALA A 87 4.27 1.71 18.73
CA ALA A 87 4.66 3.00 18.17
C ALA A 87 4.78 2.94 16.64
N HIS A 88 5.38 1.87 16.10
CA HIS A 88 5.46 1.66 14.66
C HIS A 88 4.07 1.56 14.04
N ALA A 89 3.18 0.72 14.57
CA ALA A 89 1.82 0.58 14.07
C ALA A 89 1.05 1.92 14.10
N SER A 90 1.16 2.67 15.21
CA SER A 90 0.53 4.00 15.33
C SER A 90 1.08 4.99 14.30
N ALA A 91 2.39 4.98 14.04
CA ALA A 91 3.03 5.90 13.10
C ALA A 91 2.79 5.53 11.63
N HIS A 92 2.38 4.29 11.34
CA HIS A 92 2.20 3.77 9.98
C HIS A 92 0.77 3.28 9.73
N GLY A 93 -0.23 4.01 10.24
CA GLY A 93 -1.64 3.82 9.89
C GLY A 93 -2.22 2.47 10.32
N GLY A 94 -1.68 1.87 11.38
CA GLY A 94 -2.13 0.60 11.94
C GLY A 94 -1.39 -0.64 11.45
N VAL A 95 -0.31 -0.50 10.68
CA VAL A 95 0.51 -1.63 10.22
C VAL A 95 1.30 -2.22 11.39
N ASP A 96 0.76 -3.25 12.04
CA ASP A 96 1.46 -4.03 13.07
C ASP A 96 2.33 -5.11 12.41
N LEU A 97 3.64 -4.96 12.52
CA LEU A 97 4.63 -5.88 11.94
C LEU A 97 4.44 -7.34 12.40
N ARG A 98 3.86 -7.59 13.57
CA ARG A 98 3.64 -8.96 14.08
C ARG A 98 2.46 -9.66 13.39
N GLN A 99 1.56 -8.89 12.79
CA GLN A 99 0.39 -9.39 12.06
C GLN A 99 0.62 -9.46 10.55
N VAL A 100 1.76 -8.95 10.06
CA VAL A 100 2.12 -9.01 8.64
C VAL A 100 2.31 -10.46 8.21
N GLN A 101 1.59 -10.85 7.15
CA GLN A 101 1.57 -12.22 6.63
C GLN A 101 2.89 -12.54 5.94
N ASP A 102 3.30 -11.67 5.03
CA ASP A 102 4.61 -11.67 4.41
C ASP A 102 5.11 -10.23 4.18
N LEU A 103 6.43 -10.08 4.23
CA LEU A 103 7.15 -8.82 4.18
C LEU A 103 8.32 -8.96 3.23
N CYS A 104 8.40 -8.05 2.26
CA CYS A 104 9.57 -7.89 1.42
C CYS A 104 10.28 -6.58 1.73
N VAL A 105 11.59 -6.64 1.94
CA VAL A 105 12.45 -5.45 1.94
C VAL A 105 13.52 -5.65 0.87
N ALA A 106 13.56 -4.81 -0.15
CA ALA A 106 14.48 -4.92 -1.26
C ALA A 106 15.27 -3.62 -1.44
N ARG A 107 16.58 -3.75 -1.57
CA ARG A 107 17.48 -2.62 -1.82
C ARG A 107 17.94 -2.57 -3.26
N TYR A 108 18.00 -1.35 -3.77
CA TYR A 108 18.53 -0.97 -5.07
C TYR A 108 19.50 0.19 -4.86
N ALA A 109 20.36 0.48 -5.85
CA ALA A 109 21.41 1.51 -5.70
C ALA A 109 20.94 2.85 -5.11
N GLU A 110 19.77 3.35 -5.55
CA GLU A 110 19.25 4.67 -5.15
C GLU A 110 17.93 4.60 -4.39
N SER A 111 17.40 3.40 -4.09
CA SER A 111 16.13 3.28 -3.37
C SER A 111 15.98 2.00 -2.56
N THR A 112 15.07 2.02 -1.59
CA THR A 112 14.67 0.86 -0.80
C THR A 112 13.17 0.69 -0.95
N LEU A 113 12.75 -0.50 -1.38
CA LEU A 113 11.36 -0.91 -1.46
C LEU A 113 11.00 -1.76 -0.23
N VAL A 114 9.89 -1.43 0.41
CA VAL A 114 9.26 -2.26 1.45
C VAL A 114 7.86 -2.62 0.99
N VAL A 115 7.47 -3.89 1.07
CA VAL A 115 6.14 -4.38 0.72
C VAL A 115 5.65 -5.22 1.89
N ALA A 116 4.51 -4.86 2.48
CA ALA A 116 3.86 -5.63 3.53
C ALA A 116 2.50 -6.12 3.03
N HIS A 117 2.32 -7.44 3.03
CA HIS A 117 1.03 -8.07 2.81
C HIS A 117 0.31 -8.22 4.16
N THR A 118 -0.64 -7.34 4.40
CA THR A 118 -1.38 -7.24 5.66
C THR A 118 -2.66 -6.44 5.44
N PRO A 119 -3.77 -6.77 6.12
CA PRO A 119 -4.96 -5.95 6.09
C PRO A 119 -4.65 -4.50 6.51
N VAL A 120 -5.04 -3.54 5.69
CA VAL A 120 -4.82 -2.11 5.93
C VAL A 120 -6.09 -1.29 5.70
N ASP A 121 -6.17 -0.16 6.39
CA ASP A 121 -7.16 0.89 6.11
C ASP A 121 -6.47 2.00 5.31
N PRO A 122 -6.80 2.19 4.01
CA PRO A 122 -6.18 3.21 3.18
C PRO A 122 -6.27 4.62 3.77
N ARG A 123 -7.33 4.94 4.51
CA ARG A 123 -7.49 6.26 5.14
C ARG A 123 -6.47 6.47 6.24
N LYS A 124 -6.28 5.46 7.11
CA LYS A 124 -5.29 5.53 8.19
C LYS A 124 -3.87 5.60 7.66
N ILE A 125 -3.56 4.91 6.56
CA ILE A 125 -2.26 5.01 5.89
C ILE A 125 -2.05 6.42 5.36
N GLU A 126 -3.06 6.99 4.70
CA GLU A 126 -3.01 8.35 4.17
C GLU A 126 -2.81 9.40 5.26
N GLU A 127 -3.58 9.31 6.35
CA GLU A 127 -3.46 10.19 7.53
C GLU A 127 -2.09 10.07 8.19
N ALA A 128 -1.57 8.84 8.35
CA ALA A 128 -0.26 8.59 8.92
C ALA A 128 0.87 9.15 8.03
N PHE A 129 0.75 9.02 6.70
CA PHE A 129 1.70 9.64 5.77
C PHE A 129 1.67 11.16 5.88
N ALA A 130 0.47 11.78 5.83
CA ALA A 130 0.31 13.22 5.94
C ALA A 130 0.83 13.78 7.27
N THR A 131 0.74 13.00 8.35
CA THR A 131 1.25 13.39 9.69
C THR A 131 2.78 13.36 9.74
N ARG A 132 3.43 12.39 9.07
CA ARG A 132 4.90 12.24 9.07
C ARG A 132 5.60 13.10 8.02
N ALA A 133 4.93 13.39 6.91
CA ALA A 133 5.51 14.12 5.80
C ALA A 133 5.75 15.58 6.16
N SER A 134 6.97 16.07 5.93
CA SER A 134 7.28 17.51 5.98
C SER A 134 6.70 18.25 4.77
N ASN A 135 6.48 17.54 3.67
CA ASN A 135 5.90 18.07 2.45
C ASN A 135 5.15 16.94 1.70
N VAL A 136 3.86 17.11 1.46
CA VAL A 136 3.06 16.19 0.64
C VAL A 136 3.03 16.75 -0.78
N GLU A 137 3.78 16.11 -1.69
CA GLU A 137 3.86 16.54 -3.08
C GLU A 137 2.64 16.13 -3.91
N GLY A 138 2.03 14.99 -3.60
CA GLY A 138 0.85 14.55 -4.34
C GLY A 138 0.22 13.25 -3.92
N ARG A 139 -0.93 13.01 -4.54
CA ARG A 139 -1.83 11.88 -4.31
C ARG A 139 -2.51 11.50 -5.62
N ALA A 140 -2.67 10.21 -5.89
CA ALA A 140 -3.36 9.71 -7.07
C ALA A 140 -4.07 8.39 -6.76
N VAL A 141 -5.26 8.19 -7.34
CA VAL A 141 -5.91 6.88 -7.41
C VAL A 141 -5.64 6.33 -8.80
N ASP A 142 -4.68 5.41 -8.90
CA ASP A 142 -4.19 4.91 -10.17
C ASP A 142 -5.13 3.83 -10.77
N VAL A 143 -5.87 3.11 -9.92
CA VAL A 143 -6.94 2.16 -10.29
C VAL A 143 -8.10 2.37 -9.33
N PRO A 144 -9.36 2.44 -9.79
CA PRO A 144 -10.51 2.70 -8.91
C PRO A 144 -11.08 1.45 -8.23
N ASN A 145 -11.01 0.26 -8.87
CA ASN A 145 -11.64 -0.95 -8.37
C ASN A 145 -10.82 -2.24 -8.64
N PRO A 146 -10.18 -2.87 -7.62
CA PRO A 146 -9.99 -2.33 -6.27
C PRO A 146 -9.09 -1.09 -6.28
N PRO A 147 -9.24 -0.16 -5.29
CA PRO A 147 -8.53 1.10 -5.30
C PRO A 147 -7.02 0.89 -5.12
N VAL A 148 -6.22 1.39 -6.05
CA VAL A 148 -4.75 1.48 -5.90
C VAL A 148 -4.42 2.95 -5.66
N LEU A 149 -4.26 3.30 -4.38
CA LEU A 149 -3.97 4.67 -3.94
C LEU A 149 -2.46 4.87 -3.85
N ARG A 150 -1.95 5.97 -4.39
CA ARG A 150 -0.55 6.36 -4.29
C ARG A 150 -0.43 7.76 -3.73
N MET A 151 0.55 7.97 -2.87
CA MET A 151 0.91 9.26 -2.29
C MET A 151 2.43 9.39 -2.24
N TRP A 152 2.93 10.62 -2.32
CA TRP A 152 4.37 10.86 -2.30
C TRP A 152 4.70 12.25 -1.77
N GLY A 153 5.94 12.39 -1.27
CA GLY A 153 6.42 13.60 -0.64
C GLY A 153 7.73 13.37 0.10
N ASP A 154 8.07 14.30 0.99
CA ASP A 154 9.28 14.24 1.82
C ASP A 154 8.92 13.84 3.25
N VAL A 155 9.60 12.83 3.77
CA VAL A 155 9.49 12.35 5.16
C VAL A 155 10.90 12.37 5.76
N HIS A 156 11.10 13.16 6.82
CA HIS A 156 12.40 13.33 7.49
C HIS A 156 13.57 13.63 6.52
N GLY A 157 13.33 14.47 5.51
CA GLY A 157 14.35 14.86 4.51
C GLY A 157 14.65 13.79 3.46
N THR A 158 13.91 12.67 3.45
CA THR A 158 14.01 11.63 2.43
C THR A 158 12.74 11.61 1.59
N ARG A 159 12.90 11.50 0.28
CA ARG A 159 11.78 11.36 -0.63
C ARG A 159 11.15 9.97 -0.46
N GLU A 160 9.85 9.92 -0.18
CA GLU A 160 9.09 8.71 0.11
C GLU A 160 7.83 8.67 -0.76
N GLN A 161 7.51 7.49 -1.29
CA GLN A 161 6.20 7.22 -1.89
C GLN A 161 5.59 5.95 -1.33
N ILE A 162 4.28 5.96 -1.16
CA ILE A 162 3.49 4.84 -0.65
C ILE A 162 2.41 4.49 -1.68
N VAL A 163 2.22 3.19 -1.91
CA VAL A 163 1.08 2.63 -2.63
C VAL A 163 0.31 1.71 -1.70
N VAL A 164 -1.01 1.91 -1.62
CA VAL A 164 -1.94 1.01 -0.95
C VAL A 164 -2.71 0.23 -2.01
N PHE A 165 -2.65 -1.09 -1.94
CA PHE A 165 -3.30 -2.02 -2.86
C PHE A 165 -4.62 -2.52 -2.26
N GLY A 166 -5.70 -1.82 -2.58
CA GLY A 166 -7.02 -2.15 -2.02
C GLY A 166 -7.00 -2.02 -0.50
N ARG A 167 -7.23 -3.15 0.19
CA ARG A 167 -7.16 -3.25 1.65
C ARG A 167 -6.19 -4.35 2.10
N ASP A 168 -5.41 -4.89 1.18
CA ASP A 168 -4.73 -6.18 1.39
C ASP A 168 -3.21 -6.00 1.52
N ALA A 169 -2.63 -4.95 0.91
CA ALA A 169 -1.20 -4.70 1.01
C ALA A 169 -0.86 -3.21 0.95
N VAL A 170 0.31 -2.87 1.49
CA VAL A 170 0.94 -1.56 1.37
C VAL A 170 2.39 -1.73 0.94
N ALA A 171 2.85 -0.85 0.06
CA ALA A 171 4.24 -0.79 -0.35
C ALA A 171 4.76 0.64 -0.26
N MET A 172 6.03 0.77 0.10
CA MET A 172 6.73 2.03 0.29
C MET A 172 8.06 1.99 -0.46
N GLU A 173 8.41 3.08 -1.12
CA GLU A 173 9.75 3.29 -1.66
C GLU A 173 10.34 4.57 -1.08
N GLN A 174 11.56 4.45 -0.54
CA GLN A 174 12.37 5.57 -0.05
C GLN A 174 13.58 5.78 -0.96
N GLY A 175 13.88 7.03 -1.28
CA GLY A 175 14.97 7.42 -2.19
C GLY A 175 14.47 7.81 -3.58
N ARG A 176 15.19 7.40 -4.64
CA ARG A 176 14.83 7.72 -6.01
C ARG A 176 13.65 6.88 -6.50
N PHE A 177 12.56 7.54 -6.86
CA PHE A 177 11.34 6.87 -7.33
C PHE A 177 11.56 6.07 -8.62
N GLY A 178 10.97 4.88 -8.65
CA GLY A 178 10.86 4.08 -9.88
C GLY A 178 10.53 2.63 -9.59
N VAL A 179 11.08 2.07 -8.51
CA VAL A 179 10.88 0.66 -8.15
C VAL A 179 9.42 0.42 -7.77
N LEU A 180 8.79 1.31 -7.01
CA LEU A 180 7.39 1.14 -6.59
C LEU A 180 6.41 1.12 -7.77
N ARG A 181 6.74 1.82 -8.87
CA ARG A 181 5.95 1.76 -10.11
C ARG A 181 6.04 0.41 -10.78
N ALA A 182 7.22 -0.21 -10.79
CA ALA A 182 7.38 -1.58 -11.26
C ALA A 182 6.60 -2.56 -10.37
N SER A 183 6.65 -2.39 -9.04
CA SER A 183 5.87 -3.17 -8.08
C SER A 183 4.37 -3.08 -8.33
N GLN A 184 3.85 -1.86 -8.55
CA GLN A 184 2.47 -1.65 -8.94
C GLN A 184 2.11 -2.35 -10.25
N ALA A 185 3.01 -2.32 -11.24
CA ALA A 185 2.80 -2.99 -12.51
C ALA A 185 2.86 -4.53 -12.39
N PHE A 186 3.65 -5.09 -11.47
CA PHE A 186 3.60 -6.52 -11.10
C PHE A 186 2.27 -6.87 -10.45
N ALA A 187 1.82 -6.08 -9.47
CA ALA A 187 0.54 -6.28 -8.81
C ALA A 187 -0.63 -6.30 -9.82
N LEU A 188 -0.57 -5.45 -10.85
CA LEU A 188 -1.57 -5.37 -11.91
C LEU A 188 -1.35 -6.39 -13.06
N GLY A 189 -0.38 -7.30 -12.96
CA GLY A 189 -0.10 -8.29 -14.01
C GLY A 189 0.39 -7.70 -15.35
N LYS A 190 0.87 -6.45 -15.34
CA LYS A 190 1.30 -5.72 -16.55
C LYS A 190 2.70 -6.11 -17.01
N LEU A 191 3.55 -6.60 -16.12
CA LEU A 191 4.95 -6.95 -16.41
C LEU A 191 5.14 -8.43 -16.78
N LYS A 192 4.56 -8.88 -17.89
CA LYS A 192 4.61 -10.30 -18.32
C LYS A 192 6.00 -10.80 -18.74
N ARG A 193 6.90 -9.88 -19.12
CA ARG A 193 8.26 -10.20 -19.60
C ARG A 193 9.35 -9.96 -18.55
N ALA A 194 9.02 -9.31 -17.43
CA ALA A 194 9.96 -9.09 -16.35
C ALA A 194 9.75 -10.15 -15.28
N ALA A 195 10.84 -10.54 -14.61
CA ALA A 195 10.78 -11.48 -13.50
C ALA A 195 10.71 -10.72 -12.16
N PRO A 196 9.84 -11.14 -11.23
CA PRO A 196 9.98 -10.79 -9.82
C PRO A 196 11.31 -11.25 -9.24
N ALA A 197 11.75 -10.64 -8.16
CA ALA A 197 13.07 -10.84 -7.54
C ALA A 197 13.37 -12.32 -7.27
N LEU A 198 12.47 -13.04 -6.59
CA LEU A 198 12.67 -14.46 -6.24
C LEU A 198 12.66 -15.41 -7.44
N ARG A 199 12.06 -15.00 -8.56
CA ARG A 199 12.04 -15.79 -9.82
C ARG A 199 13.07 -15.29 -10.83
N GLY A 200 13.80 -14.24 -10.50
CA GLY A 200 14.84 -13.67 -11.34
C GLY A 200 16.06 -14.58 -11.40
N ARG A 201 16.77 -14.56 -12.54
CA ARG A 201 17.97 -15.38 -12.77
C ARG A 201 19.01 -15.32 -11.66
N ALA A 202 19.11 -14.16 -10.99
CA ALA A 202 20.11 -13.94 -9.95
C ALA A 202 19.83 -14.70 -8.64
N LEU A 203 18.57 -14.93 -8.29
CA LEU A 203 18.17 -15.53 -7.00
C LEU A 203 17.45 -16.87 -7.15
N ALA A 204 16.85 -17.20 -8.30
CA ALA A 204 15.99 -18.37 -8.46
C ALA A 204 16.66 -19.68 -7.98
N GLY A 205 17.91 -19.92 -8.38
CA GLY A 205 18.63 -21.14 -7.99
C GLY A 205 19.02 -21.20 -6.52
N VAL A 206 19.12 -20.07 -5.81
CA VAL A 206 19.37 -20.06 -4.35
C VAL A 206 18.06 -20.24 -3.58
N VAL A 207 16.98 -19.63 -4.06
CA VAL A 207 15.63 -19.77 -3.48
C VAL A 207 15.18 -21.23 -3.52
N GLU A 208 15.38 -21.91 -4.66
CA GLU A 208 15.05 -23.33 -4.81
C GLU A 208 15.82 -24.22 -3.82
N ARG A 209 17.11 -23.92 -3.58
CA ARG A 209 17.96 -24.69 -2.65
C ARG A 209 17.66 -24.43 -1.18
N LEU A 210 17.38 -23.17 -0.81
CA LEU A 210 17.05 -22.79 0.56
C LEU A 210 15.65 -23.25 0.97
N GLY A 211 14.77 -23.48 0.00
CA GLY A 211 13.38 -23.83 0.24
C GLY A 211 12.62 -22.72 0.97
N GLU A 212 11.59 -23.12 1.69
CA GLU A 212 10.69 -22.22 2.38
C GLU A 212 11.15 -22.03 3.83
N ALA A 213 11.66 -20.84 4.14
CA ALA A 213 12.04 -20.43 5.48
C ALA A 213 11.23 -19.17 5.87
N PRO A 214 10.88 -19.00 7.17
CA PRO A 214 10.14 -17.82 7.63
C PRO A 214 10.95 -16.51 7.52
N LEU A 215 12.27 -16.61 7.34
CA LEU A 215 13.15 -15.49 7.03
C LEU A 215 14.22 -15.95 6.03
N ARG A 216 14.36 -15.21 4.93
CA ARG A 216 15.43 -15.36 3.94
C ARG A 216 16.09 -14.01 3.70
N VAL A 217 17.41 -13.97 3.72
CA VAL A 217 18.19 -12.79 3.33
C VAL A 217 19.05 -13.18 2.13
N LEU A 218 18.83 -12.52 1.01
CA LEU A 218 19.34 -12.89 -0.29
C LEU A 218 20.08 -11.71 -0.90
N ALA A 219 21.23 -11.97 -1.52
CA ALA A 219 21.97 -10.96 -2.27
C ALA A 219 22.55 -11.61 -3.53
N PRO A 220 22.33 -11.03 -4.73
CA PRO A 220 22.96 -11.50 -5.94
C PRO A 220 24.47 -11.24 -5.88
N GLY A 221 25.25 -12.30 -6.10
CA GLY A 221 26.71 -12.19 -6.23
C GLY A 221 27.16 -11.58 -7.57
N PRO A 222 28.47 -11.46 -7.81
CA PRO A 222 29.55 -12.01 -6.98
C PRO A 222 29.79 -11.23 -5.70
N PHE A 223 30.09 -11.95 -4.61
CA PHE A 223 30.63 -11.34 -3.40
C PHE A 223 32.13 -11.19 -3.59
N GLU A 224 32.65 -9.96 -3.54
CA GLU A 224 34.07 -9.66 -3.64
C GLU A 224 34.60 -9.02 -2.34
N GLY A 225 35.91 -9.08 -2.11
CA GLY A 225 36.56 -8.44 -0.96
C GLY A 225 36.09 -8.95 0.40
N GLU A 226 35.80 -8.04 1.33
CA GLU A 226 35.35 -8.36 2.70
C GLU A 226 34.00 -9.10 2.74
N ALA A 227 33.10 -8.84 1.78
CA ALA A 227 31.81 -9.52 1.68
C ALA A 227 31.97 -11.02 1.35
N ALA A 228 33.01 -11.38 0.58
CA ALA A 228 33.36 -12.77 0.31
C ALA A 228 33.86 -13.49 1.57
N LYS A 229 34.57 -12.79 2.46
CA LYS A 229 35.11 -13.33 3.73
C LYS A 229 34.06 -13.46 4.84
N GLY A 230 33.03 -12.59 4.82
CA GLY A 230 31.94 -12.59 5.80
C GLY A 230 30.85 -13.62 5.49
N LEU A 231 29.73 -13.17 4.93
CA LEU A 231 28.56 -14.01 4.63
C LEU A 231 28.87 -15.16 3.67
N GLY A 232 29.74 -14.94 2.67
CA GLY A 232 30.16 -16.01 1.75
C GLY A 232 30.91 -17.16 2.45
N GLY A 233 31.79 -16.82 3.40
CA GLY A 233 32.55 -17.80 4.19
C GLY A 233 31.69 -18.51 5.25
N LEU A 234 30.82 -17.77 5.94
CA LEU A 234 29.93 -18.33 6.98
C LEU A 234 28.82 -19.21 6.40
N LEU A 235 28.22 -18.82 5.25
CA LEU A 235 27.21 -19.63 4.57
C LEU A 235 27.84 -20.85 3.90
N GLY A 236 29.03 -20.72 3.30
CA GLY A 236 29.76 -21.86 2.73
C GLY A 236 30.15 -22.90 3.78
N ALA A 237 30.48 -22.47 5.01
CA ALA A 237 30.85 -23.37 6.11
C ALA A 237 29.64 -24.01 6.83
N SER A 238 28.42 -23.45 6.68
CA SER A 238 27.20 -23.97 7.32
C SER A 238 26.35 -24.85 6.40
N THR A 239 26.69 -24.94 5.12
CA THR A 239 26.07 -25.85 4.14
C THR A 239 27.00 -26.98 3.67
N ALA A 240 28.15 -27.15 4.31
CA ALA A 240 29.12 -28.23 4.05
C ALA A 240 29.00 -29.35 5.09
#